data_AF-U2RPI3-F1
#
_entry.id   AF-U2RPI3-F1
#
_cell.length_a   1.000
_cell.length_b   1.000
_cell.length_c   1.000
_cell.angle_alpha   90.00
_cell.angle_beta   90.00
_cell.angle_gamma   90.00
#
_symmetry.space_group_name_H-M   'P 1'
#
loop_
_entity.id
_entity.type
_entity.pdbx_description
1 polymer ?
#
loop_
_entity_poly.entity_id
_entity_poly.type
_entity_poly.pdbx_seq_one_letter_code
_entity_poly.pdbx_strand_id
1 'polypeptide(L)'
;EAIEARTQAINGYLTKELQDLNVDTIRTDIPTSSTVTDVIVWHIEQSGTDTFSATYEVDQQIKEGEQTSNVTATYTVKVHVDADGDMVIVQNPTLAPAIEKSDYEPKTPEADASVDADTVNDATSFLETFFKLYPTATEKELAYYVSGNVLEPIGRDYFYSELVNPIFIKDGDNVKVKVAVKFLDNQTKATQVSQYELVLHKDSNWKIVG
;
A
#
# COMPACT_ATOMS: atom_id res chain seq x y z
N GLU A 1 17.81 35.39 7.05
CA GLU A 1 17.28 34.39 7.99
C GLU A 1 16.75 33.14 7.28
N ALA A 2 15.66 33.19 6.52
CA ALA A 2 15.11 32.00 5.83
C ALA A 2 16.08 31.31 4.84
N ILE A 3 16.86 32.09 4.08
CA ILE A 3 17.83 31.54 3.10
C ILE A 3 19.01 30.86 3.79
N GLU A 4 19.56 31.49 4.83
CA GLU A 4 20.67 30.92 5.61
C GLU A 4 20.24 29.64 6.34
N ALA A 5 19.03 29.62 6.91
CA ALA A 5 18.44 28.43 7.51
C ALA A 5 18.30 27.29 6.48
N ARG A 6 17.91 27.60 5.24
CA ARG A 6 17.83 26.60 4.16
C ARG A 6 19.21 26.02 3.81
N THR A 7 20.24 26.85 3.73
CA THR A 7 21.62 26.42 3.49
C THR A 7 22.13 25.53 4.63
N GLN A 8 21.87 25.89 5.89
CA GLN A 8 22.27 25.06 7.03
C GLN A 8 21.53 23.72 7.04
N ALA A 9 20.21 23.73 6.77
CA ALA A 9 19.40 22.52 6.75
C ALA A 9 19.88 21.53 5.69
N ILE A 10 20.14 21.97 4.45
CA ILE A 10 20.58 21.06 3.39
C ILE A 10 21.99 20.52 3.64
N ASN A 11 22.89 21.33 4.20
CA ASN A 11 24.26 20.91 4.51
C ASN A 11 24.32 19.78 5.54
N GLY A 12 23.30 19.62 6.38
CA GLY A 12 23.19 18.49 7.32
C GLY A 12 23.06 17.12 6.64
N TYR A 13 22.69 17.06 5.37
CA TYR A 13 22.49 15.81 4.62
C TYR A 13 23.59 15.54 3.59
N LEU A 14 24.38 16.55 3.22
CA LEU A 14 25.34 16.48 2.12
C LEU A 14 26.75 16.19 2.61
N THR A 15 27.52 15.40 1.85
CA THR A 15 28.98 15.35 2.02
C THR A 15 29.60 16.73 1.82
N LYS A 16 30.81 16.95 2.36
CA LYS A 16 31.51 18.23 2.23
C LYS A 16 31.71 18.66 0.77
N GLU A 17 32.04 17.71 -0.10
CA GLU A 17 32.17 17.93 -1.54
C GLU A 17 30.86 18.43 -2.16
N LEU A 18 29.73 17.83 -1.80
CA LEU A 18 28.42 18.28 -2.28
C LEU A 18 28.01 19.63 -1.68
N GLN A 19 28.38 19.95 -0.44
CA GLN A 19 28.15 21.28 0.12
C GLN A 19 28.89 22.35 -0.71
N ASP A 20 30.16 22.09 -1.05
CA ASP A 20 30.97 23.01 -1.85
C ASP A 20 30.44 23.12 -3.29
N LEU A 21 29.97 22.01 -3.89
CA LEU A 21 29.35 22.00 -5.21
C LEU A 21 28.04 22.81 -5.28
N ASN A 22 27.26 22.82 -4.19
CA ASN A 22 25.92 23.42 -4.16
C ASN A 22 25.89 24.84 -3.55
N VAL A 23 27.05 25.45 -3.26
CA VAL A 23 27.13 26.72 -2.50
C VAL A 23 26.26 27.85 -3.07
N ASP A 24 26.15 27.94 -4.39
CA ASP A 24 25.42 29.01 -5.09
C ASP A 24 24.01 28.62 -5.55
N THR A 25 23.48 27.48 -5.08
CA THR A 25 22.18 26.96 -5.52
C THR A 25 20.98 27.61 -4.81
N ILE A 26 21.20 28.17 -3.61
CA ILE A 26 20.17 28.86 -2.84
C ILE A 26 20.36 30.36 -3.01
N ARG A 27 19.53 30.97 -3.87
CA ARG A 27 19.66 32.37 -4.27
C ARG A 27 18.52 33.24 -3.75
N THR A 28 18.82 34.50 -3.45
CA THR A 28 17.86 35.50 -2.95
C THR A 28 17.13 36.26 -4.06
N ASP A 29 17.63 36.19 -5.30
CA ASP A 29 17.12 36.96 -6.44
C ASP A 29 16.12 36.17 -7.31
N ILE A 30 15.69 34.99 -6.83
CA ILE A 30 14.67 34.18 -7.49
C ILE A 30 13.28 34.74 -7.13
N PRO A 31 12.44 35.10 -8.11
CA PRO A 31 11.12 35.71 -7.85
C PRO A 31 10.07 34.70 -7.38
N THR A 32 10.41 33.41 -7.39
CA THR A 32 9.51 32.32 -7.02
C THR A 32 9.78 31.81 -5.61
N SER A 33 8.72 31.28 -4.99
CA SER A 33 8.81 30.47 -3.77
C SER A 33 8.22 29.09 -4.03
N SER A 34 8.70 28.08 -3.31
CA SER A 34 8.23 26.71 -3.41
C SER A 34 7.87 26.18 -2.02
N THR A 35 6.74 25.47 -1.94
CA THR A 35 6.32 24.70 -0.76
C THR A 35 6.10 23.25 -1.19
N VAL A 36 6.83 22.32 -0.57
CA VAL A 36 6.61 20.88 -0.77
C VAL A 36 5.29 20.49 -0.11
N THR A 37 4.40 19.85 -0.86
CA THR A 37 3.10 19.38 -0.38
C THR A 37 3.06 17.88 -0.15
N ASP A 38 3.81 17.11 -0.92
CA ASP A 38 3.92 15.66 -0.74
C ASP A 38 5.28 15.13 -1.25
N VAL A 39 5.71 13.99 -0.72
CA VAL A 39 6.91 13.26 -1.16
C VAL A 39 6.62 11.76 -1.20
N ILE A 40 6.78 11.15 -2.37
CA ILE A 40 6.56 9.71 -2.57
C ILE A 40 7.89 9.04 -2.90
N VAL A 41 8.28 8.01 -2.14
CA VAL A 41 9.43 7.17 -2.49
C VAL A 41 8.94 5.98 -3.30
N TRP A 42 9.31 5.94 -4.58
CA TRP A 42 8.86 4.91 -5.52
C TRP A 42 9.70 3.64 -5.46
N HIS A 43 11.00 3.79 -5.32
CA HIS A 43 11.93 2.67 -5.41
C HIS A 43 13.21 2.94 -4.62
N ILE A 44 13.75 1.90 -3.99
CA ILE A 44 15.07 1.89 -3.36
C ILE A 44 15.84 0.71 -3.93
N GLU A 45 17.01 0.99 -4.49
CA GLU A 45 17.92 0.00 -5.07
C GLU A 45 19.27 0.07 -4.36
N GLN A 46 19.80 -1.06 -3.90
CA GLN A 46 21.16 -1.12 -3.38
C GLN A 46 22.17 -1.08 -4.55
N SER A 47 23.04 -0.08 -4.56
CA SER A 47 24.08 0.13 -5.56
C SER A 47 25.46 -0.01 -4.93
N GLY A 48 25.92 -1.24 -4.72
CA GLY A 48 27.18 -1.55 -4.02
C GLY A 48 26.94 -2.14 -2.64
N THR A 49 27.93 -2.08 -1.76
CA THR A 49 27.82 -2.65 -0.39
C THR A 49 26.98 -1.76 0.51
N ASP A 50 27.30 -0.47 0.56
CA ASP A 50 26.78 0.46 1.56
C ASP A 50 26.14 1.70 0.93
N THR A 51 25.74 1.60 -0.33
CA THR A 51 25.19 2.72 -1.12
C THR A 51 23.86 2.31 -1.70
N PHE A 52 22.91 3.22 -1.67
CA PHE A 52 21.56 3.03 -2.15
C PHE A 52 21.17 4.17 -3.08
N SER A 53 20.36 3.85 -4.07
CA SER A 53 19.72 4.78 -4.98
C SER A 53 18.24 4.82 -4.62
N ALA A 54 17.72 6.01 -4.30
CA ALA A 54 16.31 6.22 -4.02
C ALA A 54 15.69 7.04 -5.15
N THR A 55 14.66 6.50 -5.79
CA THR A 55 13.82 7.23 -6.74
C THR A 55 12.58 7.74 -6.00
N TYR A 56 12.37 9.05 -6.05
CA TYR A 56 11.29 9.71 -5.33
C TYR A 56 10.68 10.84 -6.16
N GLU A 57 9.44 11.14 -5.87
CA GLU A 57 8.66 12.20 -6.49
C GLU A 57 8.33 13.27 -5.44
N VAL A 58 8.37 14.53 -5.86
CA VAL A 58 8.06 15.67 -5.01
C VAL A 58 6.96 16.49 -5.67
N ASP A 59 5.84 16.61 -4.95
CA ASP A 59 4.78 17.55 -5.29
C ASP A 59 5.05 18.89 -4.61
N GLN A 60 5.01 19.95 -5.40
CA GLN A 60 5.33 21.29 -4.93
C GLN A 60 4.30 22.29 -5.43
N GLN A 61 3.97 23.24 -4.57
CA GLN A 61 3.29 24.45 -4.96
C GLN A 61 4.32 25.56 -5.18
N ILE A 62 4.40 26.08 -6.40
CA ILE A 62 5.24 27.21 -6.79
C ILE A 62 4.39 28.47 -6.84
N LYS A 63 4.90 29.55 -6.27
CA LYS A 63 4.28 30.88 -6.30
C LYS A 63 5.22 31.90 -6.91
N GLU A 64 4.74 32.65 -7.88
CA GLU A 64 5.42 33.80 -8.51
C GLU A 64 4.45 35.00 -8.52
N GLY A 65 4.71 36.00 -7.67
CA GLY A 65 3.76 37.08 -7.45
C GLY A 65 2.41 36.57 -6.92
N GLU A 66 1.32 36.83 -7.65
CA GLU A 66 -0.03 36.32 -7.32
C GLU A 66 -0.34 34.96 -7.95
N GLN A 67 0.49 34.51 -8.91
CA GLN A 67 0.27 33.24 -9.59
C GLN A 67 0.74 32.07 -8.73
N THR A 68 -0.05 31.00 -8.74
CA THR A 68 0.25 29.75 -8.04
C THR A 68 0.09 28.59 -9.02
N SER A 69 1.08 27.71 -9.07
CA SER A 69 1.06 26.49 -9.87
C SER A 69 1.49 25.29 -9.02
N ASN A 70 0.90 24.13 -9.29
CA ASN A 70 1.36 22.87 -8.70
C ASN A 70 2.22 22.16 -9.74
N VAL A 71 3.37 21.66 -9.31
CA VAL A 71 4.32 20.94 -10.16
C VAL A 71 4.73 19.66 -9.45
N THR A 72 4.97 18.63 -10.26
CA THR A 72 5.47 17.33 -9.81
C THR A 72 6.77 17.06 -10.54
N ALA A 73 7.78 16.61 -9.80
CA ALA A 73 9.06 16.20 -10.38
C ALA A 73 9.61 14.96 -9.69
N THR A 74 10.12 14.03 -10.49
CA THR A 74 10.75 12.80 -10.02
C THR A 74 12.27 12.96 -10.07
N TYR A 75 12.93 12.42 -9.06
CA TYR A 75 14.37 12.47 -8.89
C TYR A 75 14.91 11.12 -8.46
N THR A 76 16.20 10.91 -8.73
CA THR A 76 16.99 9.85 -8.13
C THR A 76 18.14 10.47 -7.34
N VAL A 77 18.35 10.02 -6.10
CA VAL A 77 19.45 10.44 -5.21
C VAL A 77 20.25 9.23 -4.77
N LYS A 78 21.57 9.38 -4.56
CA LYS A 78 22.38 8.33 -3.94
C LYS A 78 22.76 8.67 -2.52
N VAL A 79 22.61 7.68 -1.65
CA VAL A 79 22.85 7.77 -0.21
C VAL A 79 23.82 6.67 0.18
N HIS A 80 24.82 7.02 1.00
CA HIS A 80 25.64 6.06 1.70
C HIS A 80 25.08 5.85 3.11
N VAL A 81 25.10 4.60 3.58
CA VAL A 81 24.68 4.19 4.92
C VAL A 81 25.89 3.57 5.62
N ASP A 82 26.29 4.09 6.77
CA ASP A 82 27.42 3.53 7.51
C ASP A 82 27.03 2.35 8.41
N ALA A 83 28.01 1.82 9.15
CA ALA A 83 27.82 0.66 10.02
C ALA A 83 26.89 0.92 11.22
N ASP A 84 26.71 2.19 11.61
CA ASP A 84 25.82 2.60 12.69
C ASP A 84 24.40 2.90 12.18
N GLY A 85 24.21 2.89 10.84
CA GLY A 85 22.95 3.19 10.16
C GLY A 85 22.76 4.66 9.85
N ASP A 86 23.78 5.50 10.06
CA ASP A 86 23.74 6.91 9.72
C ASP A 86 23.86 7.09 8.20
N MET A 87 23.19 8.13 7.68
CA MET A 87 23.01 8.32 6.24
C MET A 87 23.57 9.65 5.77
N VAL A 88 24.19 9.64 4.59
CA VAL A 88 24.67 10.86 3.92
C VAL A 88 24.41 10.78 2.42
N ILE A 89 23.95 11.88 1.83
CA ILE A 89 23.80 12.01 0.39
C ILE A 89 25.19 12.12 -0.23
N VAL A 90 25.53 11.17 -1.10
CA VAL A 90 26.81 11.09 -1.81
C VAL A 90 26.70 11.47 -3.29
N GLN A 91 25.48 11.61 -3.80
CA GLN A 91 25.21 12.19 -5.12
C GLN A 91 23.93 13.03 -5.06
N ASN A 92 23.99 14.27 -5.54
CA ASN A 92 22.83 15.16 -5.63
C ASN A 92 21.64 14.49 -6.34
N PRO A 93 20.40 14.86 -5.95
CA PRO A 93 19.21 14.51 -6.70
C PRO A 93 19.36 14.86 -8.20
N THR A 94 19.07 13.89 -9.05
CA THR A 94 19.11 14.03 -10.52
C THR A 94 17.72 13.79 -11.07
N LEU A 95 17.27 14.60 -12.04
CA LEU A 95 15.94 14.45 -12.65
C LEU A 95 15.76 13.04 -13.22
N ALA A 96 14.61 12.45 -12.93
CA ALA A 96 14.20 11.14 -13.41
C ALA A 96 12.88 11.27 -14.18
N PRO A 97 12.55 10.30 -15.06
CA PRO A 97 11.23 10.23 -15.67
C PRO A 97 10.12 10.14 -14.62
N ALA A 98 8.95 10.69 -14.94
CA ALA A 98 7.75 10.53 -14.13
C ALA A 98 7.37 9.05 -14.00
N ILE A 99 6.87 8.64 -12.83
CA ILE A 99 6.37 7.28 -12.63
C ILE A 99 4.92 7.23 -13.08
N GLU A 100 4.63 6.36 -14.05
CA GLU A 100 3.29 6.18 -14.59
C GLU A 100 2.62 4.94 -13.98
N LYS A 101 1.29 5.01 -13.85
CA LYS A 101 0.51 3.84 -13.47
C LYS A 101 0.52 2.83 -14.61
N SER A 102 0.67 1.56 -14.28
CA SER A 102 0.45 0.48 -15.24
C SER A 102 -1.00 0.48 -15.72
N ASP A 103 -1.20 0.17 -16.99
CA ASP A 103 -2.50 -0.11 -17.62
C ASP A 103 -2.94 -1.56 -17.42
N TYR A 104 -2.27 -2.31 -16.54
CA TYR A 104 -2.57 -3.71 -16.27
C TYR A 104 -3.98 -3.87 -15.70
N GLU A 105 -4.81 -4.61 -16.43
CA GLU A 105 -6.10 -5.08 -15.97
C GLU A 105 -6.06 -6.61 -15.82
N PRO A 106 -6.22 -7.16 -14.59
CA PRO A 106 -6.23 -8.60 -14.40
C PRO A 106 -7.49 -9.19 -15.04
N LYS A 107 -7.36 -10.41 -15.60
CA LYS A 107 -8.53 -11.15 -16.09
C LYS A 107 -9.45 -11.50 -14.94
N THR A 108 -10.75 -11.24 -15.11
CA THR A 108 -11.78 -11.69 -14.18
C THR A 108 -11.80 -13.22 -14.16
N PRO A 109 -11.61 -13.86 -12.99
CA PRO A 109 -11.81 -15.30 -12.86
C PRO A 109 -13.27 -15.67 -13.21
N GLU A 110 -13.48 -16.82 -13.84
CA GLU A 110 -14.81 -17.34 -14.17
C GLU A 110 -15.10 -18.60 -13.37
N ALA A 111 -16.37 -18.82 -13.02
CA ALA A 111 -16.81 -20.09 -12.49
C ALA A 111 -16.72 -21.17 -13.58
N ASP A 112 -16.14 -22.32 -13.25
CA ASP A 112 -15.91 -23.43 -14.19
C ASP A 112 -16.98 -24.54 -14.08
N ALA A 113 -18.04 -24.29 -13.30
CA ALA A 113 -19.11 -25.24 -12.99
C ALA A 113 -18.63 -26.58 -12.38
N SER A 114 -17.43 -26.60 -11.77
CA SER A 114 -16.87 -27.79 -11.14
C SER A 114 -17.50 -28.15 -9.78
N VAL A 115 -18.21 -27.20 -9.18
CA VAL A 115 -18.92 -27.35 -7.90
C VAL A 115 -20.42 -27.35 -8.16
N ASP A 116 -21.14 -28.33 -7.61
CA ASP A 116 -22.58 -28.45 -7.77
C ASP A 116 -23.34 -27.35 -7.01
N ALA A 117 -24.59 -27.08 -7.44
CA ALA A 117 -25.38 -25.98 -6.92
C ALA A 117 -25.71 -26.12 -5.42
N ASP A 118 -25.90 -27.34 -4.91
CA ASP A 118 -26.21 -27.56 -3.50
C ASP A 118 -25.00 -27.23 -2.63
N THR A 119 -23.81 -27.67 -3.05
CA THR A 119 -22.54 -27.32 -2.40
C THR A 119 -22.28 -25.82 -2.45
N VAL A 120 -22.53 -25.14 -3.58
CA VAL A 120 -22.40 -23.68 -3.71
C VAL A 120 -23.32 -22.94 -2.73
N ASN A 121 -24.59 -23.33 -2.66
CA ASN A 121 -25.57 -22.68 -1.79
C ASN A 121 -25.22 -22.86 -0.30
N ASP A 122 -24.77 -24.06 0.07
CA ASP A 122 -24.38 -24.38 1.44
C ASP A 122 -23.08 -23.64 1.84
N ALA A 123 -22.07 -23.62 0.97
CA ALA A 123 -20.84 -22.86 1.19
C ALA A 123 -21.10 -21.35 1.28
N THR A 124 -21.99 -20.81 0.44
CA THR A 124 -22.42 -19.41 0.51
C THR A 124 -23.03 -19.11 1.88
N SER A 125 -23.97 -19.94 2.34
CA SER A 125 -24.65 -19.76 3.64
C SER A 125 -23.66 -19.80 4.81
N PHE A 126 -22.67 -20.70 4.74
CA PHE A 126 -21.56 -20.75 5.68
C PHE A 126 -20.76 -19.43 5.68
N LEU A 127 -20.34 -18.94 4.51
CA LEU A 127 -19.57 -17.70 4.40
C LEU A 127 -20.34 -16.47 4.90
N GLU A 128 -21.63 -16.36 4.60
CA GLU A 128 -22.45 -15.25 5.12
C GLU A 128 -22.52 -15.27 6.65
N THR A 129 -22.65 -16.47 7.24
CA THR A 129 -22.67 -16.64 8.70
C THR A 129 -21.32 -16.29 9.29
N PHE A 130 -20.25 -16.79 8.69
CA PHE A 130 -18.88 -16.50 9.10
C PHE A 130 -18.58 -15.00 9.05
N PHE A 131 -18.86 -14.32 7.93
CA PHE A 131 -18.54 -12.90 7.77
C PHE A 131 -19.42 -11.97 8.61
N LYS A 132 -20.60 -12.39 9.06
CA LYS A 132 -21.36 -11.66 10.10
C LYS A 132 -20.65 -11.67 11.46
N LEU A 133 -19.94 -12.76 11.78
CA LEU A 133 -19.21 -12.94 13.03
C LEU A 133 -17.79 -12.36 12.96
N TYR A 134 -17.10 -12.54 11.83
CA TYR A 134 -15.66 -12.34 11.68
C TYR A 134 -15.12 -10.99 12.17
N PRO A 135 -15.76 -9.83 11.89
CA PRO A 135 -15.22 -8.53 12.30
C PRO A 135 -14.93 -8.39 13.79
N THR A 136 -15.75 -9.03 14.63
CA THR A 136 -15.69 -8.92 16.10
C THR A 136 -15.32 -10.24 16.79
N ALA A 137 -15.13 -11.31 16.02
CA ALA A 137 -14.81 -12.63 16.54
C ALA A 137 -13.49 -12.64 17.31
N THR A 138 -13.49 -13.30 18.46
CA THR A 138 -12.27 -13.67 19.18
C THR A 138 -11.61 -14.90 18.56
N GLU A 139 -10.32 -15.15 18.85
CA GLU A 139 -9.62 -16.38 18.42
C GLU A 139 -10.41 -17.65 18.77
N LYS A 140 -11.04 -17.67 19.96
CA LYS A 140 -11.84 -18.80 20.42
C LYS A 140 -13.09 -19.03 19.58
N GLU A 141 -13.74 -17.96 19.15
CA GLU A 141 -14.92 -18.04 18.27
C GLU A 141 -14.51 -18.42 16.85
N LEU A 142 -13.35 -17.95 16.37
CA LEU A 142 -12.82 -18.30 15.06
C LEU A 142 -12.41 -19.76 14.93
N ALA A 143 -11.90 -20.40 15.99
CA ALA A 143 -11.47 -21.79 15.96
C ALA A 143 -12.57 -22.80 15.50
N TYR A 144 -13.85 -22.40 15.57
CA TYR A 144 -14.97 -23.19 15.05
C TYR A 144 -15.11 -23.11 13.53
N TYR A 145 -14.72 -21.98 12.92
CA TYR A 145 -14.91 -21.68 11.49
C TYR A 145 -13.61 -21.73 10.69
N VAL A 146 -12.47 -21.50 11.34
CA VAL A 146 -11.14 -21.35 10.72
C VAL A 146 -10.20 -22.38 11.31
N SER A 147 -9.40 -23.02 10.47
CA SER A 147 -8.37 -23.97 10.88
C SER A 147 -7.03 -23.27 11.03
N GLY A 148 -6.36 -23.48 12.16
CA GLY A 148 -5.11 -22.79 12.48
C GLY A 148 -5.31 -21.27 12.52
N ASN A 149 -4.33 -20.53 11.98
CA ASN A 149 -4.32 -19.06 11.93
C ASN A 149 -4.43 -18.54 10.48
N VAL A 150 -5.21 -19.22 9.63
CA VAL A 150 -5.43 -18.78 8.24
C VAL A 150 -6.07 -17.40 8.18
N LEU A 151 -6.97 -17.10 9.12
CA LEU A 151 -7.56 -15.78 9.32
C LEU A 151 -7.42 -15.36 10.78
N GLU A 152 -6.86 -14.19 11.00
CA GLU A 152 -6.67 -13.61 12.33
C GLU A 152 -7.87 -12.74 12.74
N PRO A 153 -8.16 -12.63 14.04
CA PRO A 153 -9.18 -11.69 14.54
C PRO A 153 -8.93 -10.26 14.06
N ILE A 154 -9.97 -9.62 13.51
CA ILE A 154 -9.90 -8.22 13.09
C ILE A 154 -10.08 -7.28 14.29
N GLY A 155 -11.05 -7.59 15.16
CA GLY A 155 -11.35 -6.78 16.35
C GLY A 155 -11.84 -5.37 16.02
N ARG A 156 -12.65 -5.22 14.96
CA ARG A 156 -13.16 -3.93 14.48
C ARG A 156 -14.68 -3.95 14.38
N ASP A 157 -15.28 -2.78 14.61
CA ASP A 157 -16.74 -2.59 14.59
C ASP A 157 -17.26 -2.40 13.16
N TYR A 158 -17.23 -3.48 12.39
CA TYR A 158 -17.83 -3.56 11.07
C TYR A 158 -19.07 -4.45 11.08
N PHE A 159 -20.08 -4.05 10.29
CA PHE A 159 -21.24 -4.89 10.02
C PHE A 159 -21.15 -5.53 8.65
N TYR A 160 -21.37 -6.83 8.58
CA TYR A 160 -21.55 -7.51 7.30
C TYR A 160 -22.73 -6.92 6.53
N SER A 161 -22.51 -6.66 5.24
CA SER A 161 -23.55 -6.22 4.30
C SER A 161 -23.90 -7.34 3.32
N GLU A 162 -22.95 -7.78 2.50
CA GLU A 162 -23.20 -8.81 1.47
C GLU A 162 -21.90 -9.47 0.98
N LEU A 163 -22.04 -10.68 0.43
CA LEU A 163 -21.07 -11.28 -0.49
C LEU A 163 -21.33 -10.76 -1.90
N VAL A 164 -20.25 -10.49 -2.64
CA VAL A 164 -20.28 -9.94 -4.00
C VAL A 164 -19.51 -10.87 -4.92
N ASN A 165 -20.21 -11.35 -5.95
CA ASN A 165 -19.67 -12.21 -7.01
C ASN A 165 -18.78 -13.37 -6.51
N PRO A 166 -19.25 -14.21 -5.57
CA PRO A 166 -18.46 -15.36 -5.15
C PRO A 166 -18.28 -16.34 -6.32
N ILE A 167 -17.06 -16.84 -6.49
CA ILE A 167 -16.68 -17.83 -7.49
C ILE A 167 -16.15 -19.05 -6.75
N PHE A 168 -16.77 -20.20 -6.98
CA PHE A 168 -16.43 -21.48 -6.35
C PHE A 168 -15.81 -22.41 -7.39
N ILE A 169 -14.64 -22.97 -7.07
CA ILE A 169 -13.89 -23.89 -7.92
C ILE A 169 -13.50 -25.10 -7.08
N LYS A 170 -13.70 -26.30 -7.62
CA LYS A 170 -13.30 -27.54 -6.97
C LYS A 170 -11.79 -27.64 -6.88
N ASP A 171 -11.28 -27.96 -5.69
CA ASP A 171 -9.87 -28.13 -5.40
C ASP A 171 -9.63 -29.44 -4.65
N GLY A 172 -9.56 -30.55 -5.39
CA GLY A 172 -9.56 -31.89 -4.81
C GLY A 172 -10.85 -32.17 -4.04
N ASP A 173 -10.73 -32.37 -2.73
CA ASP A 173 -11.85 -32.55 -1.79
C ASP A 173 -12.34 -31.22 -1.18
N ASN A 174 -11.67 -30.11 -1.52
CA ASN A 174 -11.98 -28.76 -1.04
C ASN A 174 -12.71 -27.94 -2.12
N VAL A 175 -13.15 -26.75 -1.71
CA VAL A 175 -13.68 -25.72 -2.61
C VAL A 175 -12.87 -24.45 -2.44
N LYS A 176 -12.16 -24.03 -3.49
CA LYS A 176 -11.52 -22.72 -3.54
C LYS A 176 -12.58 -21.66 -3.86
N VAL A 177 -12.57 -20.57 -3.10
CA VAL A 177 -13.54 -19.48 -3.22
C VAL A 177 -12.81 -18.18 -3.44
N LYS A 178 -13.18 -17.45 -4.49
CA LYS A 178 -12.85 -16.04 -4.63
C LYS A 178 -14.11 -15.23 -4.36
N VAL A 179 -14.07 -14.33 -3.38
CA VAL A 179 -15.26 -13.57 -2.99
C VAL A 179 -14.88 -12.16 -2.55
N ALA A 180 -15.68 -11.18 -2.94
CA ALA A 180 -15.65 -9.86 -2.33
C ALA A 180 -16.73 -9.79 -1.24
N VAL A 181 -16.43 -9.15 -0.12
CA VAL A 181 -17.34 -8.96 1.00
C VAL A 181 -17.46 -7.46 1.27
N LYS A 182 -18.69 -6.97 1.32
CA LYS A 182 -18.97 -5.61 1.76
C LYS A 182 -19.23 -5.59 3.24
N PHE A 183 -18.51 -4.71 3.92
CA PHE A 183 -18.71 -4.34 5.31
C PHE A 183 -19.13 -2.87 5.39
N LEU A 184 -20.00 -2.55 6.33
CA LEU A 184 -20.29 -1.18 6.72
C LEU A 184 -19.45 -0.85 7.96
N ASP A 185 -18.57 0.14 7.83
CA ASP A 185 -17.83 0.70 8.95
C ASP A 185 -18.79 1.46 9.87
N ASN A 186 -18.92 1.03 11.14
CA ASN A 186 -19.82 1.70 12.05
C ASN A 186 -19.35 3.12 12.43
N GLN A 187 -18.05 3.42 12.35
CA GLN A 187 -17.51 4.72 12.70
C GLN A 187 -17.68 5.73 11.56
N THR A 188 -17.22 5.36 10.36
CA THR A 188 -17.20 6.27 9.21
C THR A 188 -18.48 6.22 8.37
N LYS A 189 -19.32 5.19 8.58
CA LYS A 189 -20.48 4.86 7.74
C LYS A 189 -20.13 4.55 6.28
N ALA A 190 -18.84 4.36 5.98
CA ALA A 190 -18.38 4.00 4.66
C ALA A 190 -18.52 2.49 4.42
N THR A 191 -18.78 2.13 3.18
CA THR A 191 -18.70 0.73 2.74
C THR A 191 -17.23 0.38 2.49
N GLN A 192 -16.73 -0.60 3.24
CA GLN A 192 -15.43 -1.23 3.00
C GLN A 192 -15.64 -2.51 2.20
N VAL A 193 -14.98 -2.63 1.05
CA VAL A 193 -14.93 -3.89 0.28
C VAL A 193 -13.66 -4.62 0.65
N SER A 194 -13.76 -5.88 1.04
CA SER A 194 -12.62 -6.78 1.28
C SER A 194 -12.69 -7.96 0.32
N GLN A 195 -11.59 -8.30 -0.35
CA GLN A 195 -11.53 -9.44 -1.26
C GLN A 195 -10.76 -10.59 -0.61
N TYR A 196 -11.27 -11.79 -0.72
CA TYR A 196 -10.69 -13.01 -0.15
C TYR A 196 -10.52 -14.09 -1.22
N GLU A 197 -9.38 -14.77 -1.18
CA GLU A 197 -9.22 -16.10 -1.77
C GLU A 197 -9.16 -17.10 -0.60
N LEU A 198 -10.15 -17.97 -0.49
CA LEU A 198 -10.29 -18.93 0.60
C LEU A 198 -10.28 -20.36 0.05
N VAL A 199 -9.91 -21.31 0.89
CA VAL A 199 -10.08 -22.74 0.68
C VAL A 199 -11.02 -23.27 1.76
N LEU A 200 -12.14 -23.84 1.33
CA LEU A 200 -13.15 -24.41 2.19
C LEU A 200 -13.04 -25.92 2.19
N HIS A 201 -13.01 -26.50 3.39
CA HIS A 201 -13.10 -27.95 3.59
C HIS A 201 -14.42 -28.30 4.26
N LYS A 202 -15.12 -29.31 3.74
CA LYS A 202 -16.34 -29.85 4.33
C LYS A 202 -16.07 -31.23 4.88
N ASP A 203 -16.06 -31.35 6.20
CA ASP A 203 -16.21 -32.62 6.89
C ASP A 203 -17.65 -32.70 7.43
N SER A 204 -17.85 -32.63 8.75
CA SER A 204 -19.20 -32.50 9.34
C SER A 204 -19.78 -31.08 9.19
N ASN A 205 -18.92 -30.06 9.27
CA ASN A 205 -19.24 -28.66 9.06
C ASN A 205 -18.18 -28.04 8.14
N TRP A 206 -18.53 -26.95 7.46
CA TRP A 206 -17.57 -26.17 6.70
C TRP A 206 -16.54 -25.51 7.61
N LYS A 207 -15.28 -25.48 7.13
CA LYS A 207 -14.20 -24.68 7.71
C LYS A 207 -13.37 -24.02 6.62
N ILE A 208 -12.86 -22.83 6.93
CA ILE A 208 -11.81 -22.15 6.17
C ILE A 208 -10.48 -22.78 6.57
N VAL A 209 -9.76 -23.36 5.61
CA VAL A 209 -8.50 -24.09 5.83
C VAL A 209 -7.30 -23.49 5.11
N GLY A 210 -7.52 -22.49 4.26
CA GLY A 210 -6.50 -21.77 3.50
C GLY A 210 -7.07 -20.55 2.81
#